data_AF-A0A8T3YP62-F1
#
_entry.id   AF-A0A8T3YP62-F1
#
_cell.length_a   1.000
_cell.length_b   1.000
_cell.length_c   1.000
_cell.angle_alpha   90.00
_cell.angle_beta   90.00
_cell.angle_gamma   90.00
#
_symmetry.space_group_name_H-M   'P 1'
#
loop_
_entity.id
_entity.type
_entity.pdbx_description
1 polymer ?
#
loop_
_entity_poly.entity_id
_entity_poly.type
_entity_poly.pdbx_seq_one_letter_code
_entity_poly.pdbx_strand_id
1 'polypeptide(L)'
;MARRARRVQSPKLSRSLKTPQEYHVAALATLLVLITGIVAVFVITHSQTTVGYLLAIPKSVDGTIIIAGLNLNDFIGTDVQSVTGLELRSLGTQRITTRRGSTNVFQTLRFRSTSQSTFDGGKIVFEEDEDGSVGDFLKWRENTPLFELEHSFGSGIQGLAEDGVVRDFEDASLPMLGKEYIITKVTVNTASDRINIRMFGDIGEIEFEDSDYSDSDFERGVKINGRTVNALIMVRAVETGSEIRIISMKYRPLAFRRSTGDVRVIPSFGVRGQLREPQTLLSSSFDIIYGGLGGLPGAGGSSERSISGSGNEVRLRPRGGDRYSLLFTNTRGTTYDVPLVELQDSTLVSGESTRRFVVKEADNSASFNINEGDYFALTSRNDINGVTTIMRLSRVDYDQRQVFVDDLSGGSKIVVVNDAGEGSLISSGGSFQLFADPGGSRKIAVDQTGDGTVDGTRAKLVVLGGAMLEPSSSSLVLRIDEDLFRESDVTSDETVTITFTNNNGDIDVSIPSTSTLRLQRGSDDLKRGITPFGVIFTVDDDNAPSLVSMDIPRGQRGATVTVTPSLSTRGQRQGFVVVTTERQRFLQ
;
A
#
# COMPACT_ATOMS: atom_id res chain seq x y z
N MET A 1 -11.57 -42.88 -84.25
CA MET A 1 -12.52 -42.33 -85.24
C MET A 1 -13.94 -42.60 -84.77
N ALA A 2 -14.86 -41.68 -85.05
CA ALA A 2 -16.33 -41.75 -84.90
C ALA A 2 -16.98 -41.39 -83.53
N ARG A 3 -17.45 -40.13 -83.52
CA ARG A 3 -18.50 -39.47 -82.75
C ARG A 3 -19.59 -40.38 -82.15
N ARG A 4 -19.98 -40.09 -80.90
CA ARG A 4 -21.35 -40.28 -80.40
C ARG A 4 -21.77 -39.11 -79.51
N ALA A 5 -22.78 -38.38 -79.97
CA ALA A 5 -23.48 -37.33 -79.25
C ALA A 5 -24.54 -37.93 -78.32
N ARG A 6 -24.78 -37.33 -77.14
CA ARG A 6 -26.14 -37.25 -76.57
C ARG A 6 -26.27 -36.27 -75.39
N ARG A 7 -27.20 -35.33 -75.61
CA ARG A 7 -28.27 -34.85 -74.72
C ARG A 7 -27.92 -34.03 -73.47
N VAL A 8 -28.02 -32.72 -73.65
CA VAL A 8 -28.27 -31.71 -72.61
C VAL A 8 -29.69 -31.88 -72.05
N GLN A 9 -29.82 -32.00 -70.73
CA GLN A 9 -31.08 -31.87 -69.99
C GLN A 9 -31.10 -30.49 -69.33
N SER A 10 -32.12 -29.69 -69.66
CA SER A 10 -32.42 -28.41 -69.01
C SER A 10 -33.17 -28.64 -67.69
N PRO A 11 -32.83 -27.94 -66.59
CA PRO A 11 -33.59 -28.02 -65.36
C PRO A 11 -34.89 -27.20 -65.46
N LYS A 12 -36.02 -27.85 -65.15
CA LYS A 12 -37.31 -27.19 -64.90
C LYS A 12 -37.24 -26.43 -63.57
N LEU A 13 -37.14 -25.10 -63.63
CA LEU A 13 -37.41 -24.22 -62.49
C LEU A 13 -38.93 -24.14 -62.28
N SER A 14 -39.45 -24.81 -61.25
CA SER A 14 -40.80 -24.57 -60.75
C SER A 14 -40.74 -23.45 -59.71
N ARG A 15 -41.21 -22.25 -60.08
CA ARG A 15 -41.46 -21.16 -59.12
C ARG A 15 -42.81 -21.41 -58.48
N SER A 16 -42.80 -21.93 -57.26
CA SER A 16 -43.96 -21.87 -56.36
C SER A 16 -44.10 -20.42 -55.88
N LEU A 17 -45.15 -19.73 -56.35
CA LEU A 17 -45.54 -18.42 -55.83
C LEU A 17 -46.20 -18.64 -54.47
N LYS A 18 -45.48 -18.37 -53.40
CA LYS A 18 -46.05 -18.30 -52.05
C LYS A 18 -47.06 -17.15 -52.00
N THR A 19 -48.21 -17.40 -51.40
CA THR A 19 -49.29 -16.41 -51.28
C THR A 19 -48.91 -15.33 -50.26
N PRO A 20 -49.44 -14.09 -50.40
CA PRO A 20 -49.09 -12.94 -49.54
C PRO A 20 -49.27 -13.19 -48.03
N GLN A 21 -50.13 -14.13 -47.65
CA GLN A 21 -50.37 -14.51 -46.25
C GLN A 21 -49.17 -15.20 -45.59
N GLU A 22 -48.36 -15.97 -46.33
CA GLU A 22 -47.18 -16.64 -45.76
C GLU A 22 -46.06 -15.67 -45.44
N TYR A 23 -45.98 -14.53 -46.15
CA TYR A 23 -44.98 -13.49 -45.89
C TYR A 23 -45.26 -12.74 -44.59
N HIS A 24 -46.52 -12.52 -44.23
CA HIS A 24 -46.86 -11.84 -42.97
C HIS A 24 -46.57 -12.70 -41.74
N VAL A 25 -46.83 -14.01 -41.79
CA VAL A 25 -46.55 -14.92 -40.67
C VAL A 25 -45.04 -15.14 -40.51
N ALA A 26 -44.29 -15.27 -41.61
CA ALA A 26 -42.84 -15.37 -41.56
C ALA A 26 -42.19 -14.06 -41.05
N ALA A 27 -42.67 -12.89 -41.48
CA ALA A 27 -42.18 -11.61 -40.99
C ALA A 27 -42.44 -11.40 -39.49
N LEU A 28 -43.62 -11.77 -38.99
CA LEU A 28 -43.95 -11.66 -37.57
C LEU A 28 -43.13 -12.63 -36.70
N ALA A 29 -42.92 -13.87 -37.17
CA ALA A 29 -42.07 -14.83 -36.47
C ALA A 29 -40.59 -14.39 -36.42
N THR A 30 -40.10 -13.77 -37.50
CA THR A 30 -38.72 -13.26 -37.56
C THR A 30 -38.55 -12.03 -36.67
N LEU A 31 -39.55 -11.15 -36.61
CA LEU A 31 -39.56 -10.00 -35.70
C LEU A 31 -39.61 -10.43 -34.22
N LEU A 32 -40.39 -11.47 -33.90
CA LEU A 32 -40.49 -11.99 -32.53
C LEU A 32 -39.16 -12.64 -32.06
N VAL A 33 -38.47 -13.37 -32.96
CA VAL A 33 -37.14 -13.95 -32.71
C VAL A 33 -36.07 -12.86 -32.62
N LEU A 34 -36.19 -11.76 -33.39
CA LEU A 34 -35.27 -10.63 -33.29
C LEU A 34 -35.45 -9.88 -31.96
N ILE A 35 -36.69 -9.66 -31.52
CA ILE A 35 -37.00 -8.99 -30.25
C ILE A 35 -36.59 -9.85 -29.04
N THR A 36 -36.87 -11.17 -29.07
CA THR A 36 -36.39 -12.08 -28.01
C THR A 36 -34.88 -12.28 -28.03
N GLY A 37 -34.24 -12.26 -29.20
CA GLY A 37 -32.79 -12.25 -29.34
C GLY A 37 -32.14 -10.98 -28.82
N ILE A 38 -32.72 -9.80 -29.09
CA ILE A 38 -32.21 -8.51 -28.59
C ILE A 38 -32.41 -8.41 -27.06
N VAL A 39 -33.54 -8.88 -26.52
CA VAL A 39 -33.75 -8.92 -25.06
C VAL A 39 -32.83 -9.94 -24.39
N ALA A 40 -32.56 -11.10 -25.00
CA ALA A 40 -31.60 -12.08 -24.47
C ALA A 40 -30.14 -11.57 -24.55
N VAL A 41 -29.78 -10.81 -25.60
CA VAL A 41 -28.45 -10.18 -25.71
C VAL A 41 -28.31 -9.02 -24.72
N PHE A 42 -29.37 -8.26 -24.43
CA PHE A 42 -29.33 -7.19 -23.42
C PHE A 42 -29.31 -7.72 -21.97
N VAL A 43 -29.84 -8.92 -21.73
CA VAL A 43 -29.80 -9.57 -20.41
C VAL A 43 -28.48 -10.32 -20.17
N ILE A 44 -27.76 -10.74 -21.22
CA ILE A 44 -26.49 -11.50 -21.10
C ILE A 44 -25.24 -10.60 -21.10
N THR A 45 -25.34 -9.31 -21.44
CA THR A 45 -24.21 -8.36 -21.36
C THR A 45 -24.11 -7.58 -20.04
N HIS A 46 -24.83 -7.99 -18.99
CA HIS A 46 -24.42 -7.63 -17.63
C HIS A 46 -23.13 -8.39 -17.35
N SER A 47 -22.01 -7.69 -17.57
CA SER A 47 -20.66 -8.02 -17.14
C SER A 47 -20.68 -8.93 -15.93
N GLN A 48 -19.97 -10.07 -16.01
CA GLN A 48 -19.57 -10.80 -14.82
C GLN A 48 -18.71 -9.85 -13.98
N THR A 49 -19.35 -9.05 -13.14
CA THR A 49 -18.71 -8.42 -11.99
C THR A 49 -18.19 -9.59 -11.17
N THR A 50 -16.88 -9.75 -11.17
CA THR A 50 -16.20 -10.50 -10.12
C THR A 50 -16.68 -9.89 -8.81
N VAL A 51 -17.59 -10.57 -8.12
CA VAL A 51 -18.03 -10.15 -6.78
C VAL A 51 -16.81 -10.38 -5.89
N GLY A 52 -15.95 -9.38 -5.82
CA GLY A 52 -14.93 -9.30 -4.80
C GLY A 52 -15.66 -9.24 -3.47
N TYR A 53 -15.56 -10.31 -2.68
CA TYR A 53 -16.10 -10.32 -1.33
C TYR A 53 -15.31 -9.29 -0.52
N LEU A 54 -15.89 -8.10 -0.33
CA LEU A 54 -15.43 -7.17 0.69
C LEU A 54 -15.68 -7.83 2.05
N LEU A 55 -14.59 -8.19 2.73
CA LEU A 55 -14.65 -8.50 4.15
C LEU A 55 -15.27 -7.32 4.87
N ALA A 56 -16.16 -7.62 5.82
CA ALA A 56 -16.70 -6.66 6.75
C ALA A 56 -15.55 -5.99 7.51
N ILE A 57 -15.11 -4.84 7.01
CA ILE A 57 -14.39 -3.84 7.80
C ILE A 57 -15.29 -3.57 9.02
N PRO A 58 -14.75 -3.54 10.25
CA PRO A 58 -15.54 -3.23 11.44
C PRO A 58 -16.37 -1.97 11.17
N LYS A 59 -17.69 -2.17 11.07
CA LYS A 59 -18.76 -1.17 10.90
C LYS A 59 -18.27 0.11 10.21
N SER A 60 -18.34 0.17 8.87
CA SER A 60 -18.04 1.41 8.15
C SER A 60 -18.79 2.56 8.84
N VAL A 61 -18.03 3.55 9.28
CA VAL A 61 -18.61 4.83 9.69
C VAL A 61 -19.30 5.37 8.44
N ASP A 62 -20.53 5.89 8.56
CA ASP A 62 -21.54 6.06 7.49
C ASP A 62 -21.09 6.82 6.20
N GLY A 63 -19.84 7.27 6.09
CA GLY A 63 -19.25 7.80 4.87
C GLY A 63 -17.74 7.56 4.73
N THR A 64 -17.17 6.45 5.23
CA THR A 64 -15.74 6.16 5.03
C THR A 64 -15.45 4.69 4.71
N ILE A 65 -14.57 4.45 3.74
CA ILE A 65 -13.95 3.16 3.44
C ILE A 65 -12.42 3.28 3.52
N ILE A 66 -11.76 2.20 3.97
CA ILE A 66 -10.32 2.07 3.98
C ILE A 66 -9.91 0.98 2.99
N ILE A 67 -9.07 1.34 2.03
CA ILE A 67 -8.44 0.45 1.07
C ILE A 67 -7.02 0.20 1.60
N ALA A 68 -6.79 -0.96 2.21
CA ALA A 68 -5.50 -1.33 2.79
C ALA A 68 -4.86 -2.48 2.01
N GLY A 69 -3.57 -2.70 2.20
CA GLY A 69 -2.85 -3.78 1.54
C GLY A 69 -2.11 -3.36 0.27
N LEU A 70 -2.11 -2.07 -0.04
CA LEU A 70 -1.49 -1.52 -1.24
C LEU A 70 0.04 -1.51 -1.08
N ASN A 71 0.77 -2.21 -1.94
CA ASN A 71 2.23 -2.23 -1.88
C ASN A 71 2.85 -1.03 -2.60
N LEU A 72 4.17 -0.90 -2.48
CA LEU A 72 4.90 0.04 -3.31
C LEU A 72 4.68 -0.29 -4.79
N ASN A 73 4.43 0.73 -5.58
CA ASN A 73 4.04 0.64 -6.99
C ASN A 73 2.64 0.08 -7.29
N ASP A 74 1.83 -0.24 -6.29
CA ASP A 74 0.44 -0.63 -6.55
C ASP A 74 -0.44 0.60 -6.79
N PHE A 75 -1.45 0.39 -7.65
CA PHE A 75 -2.51 1.35 -7.88
C PHE A 75 -3.70 1.04 -6.96
N ILE A 76 -4.44 2.06 -6.52
CA ILE A 76 -5.69 1.88 -5.76
C ILE A 76 -6.63 0.94 -6.53
N GLY A 77 -6.74 1.12 -7.85
CA GLY A 77 -7.59 0.34 -8.74
C GLY A 77 -7.17 -1.12 -8.93
N THR A 78 -5.97 -1.52 -8.47
CA THR A 78 -5.52 -2.92 -8.53
C THR A 78 -6.36 -3.79 -7.59
N ASP A 79 -6.52 -3.35 -6.34
CA ASP A 79 -7.23 -4.13 -5.31
C ASP A 79 -8.71 -3.76 -5.22
N VAL A 80 -9.05 -2.48 -5.43
CA VAL A 80 -10.43 -1.99 -5.36
C VAL A 80 -10.77 -1.23 -6.63
N GLN A 81 -11.39 -1.92 -7.58
CA GLN A 81 -11.79 -1.31 -8.86
C GLN A 81 -12.92 -0.29 -8.69
N SER A 82 -13.86 -0.56 -7.78
CA SER A 82 -15.01 0.30 -7.53
C SER A 82 -15.60 0.13 -6.14
N VAL A 83 -16.29 1.18 -5.70
CA VAL A 83 -17.02 1.29 -4.43
C VAL A 83 -18.45 1.75 -4.74
N THR A 84 -19.42 1.13 -4.09
CA THR A 84 -20.85 1.37 -4.24
C THR A 84 -21.46 1.80 -2.90
N GLY A 85 -22.79 1.92 -2.87
CA GLY A 85 -23.55 2.14 -1.64
C GLY A 85 -23.43 1.02 -0.60
N LEU A 86 -22.96 -0.18 -0.98
CA LEU A 86 -22.74 -1.28 -0.05
C LEU A 86 -21.55 -1.01 0.87
N GLU A 87 -20.46 -0.50 0.31
CA GLU A 87 -19.22 -0.23 1.04
C GLU A 87 -19.21 1.19 1.63
N LEU A 88 -19.72 2.16 0.87
CA LEU A 88 -19.75 3.56 1.22
C LEU A 88 -21.21 4.05 1.19
N ARG A 89 -21.89 4.00 2.33
CA ARG A 89 -23.34 4.25 2.46
C ARG A 89 -23.82 5.57 1.85
N SER A 90 -22.98 6.61 1.83
CA SER A 90 -23.27 7.88 1.15
C SER A 90 -23.48 7.75 -0.37
N LEU A 91 -23.06 6.63 -0.98
CA LEU A 91 -23.34 6.26 -2.38
C LEU A 91 -24.56 5.32 -2.51
N GLY A 92 -25.30 5.13 -1.42
CA GLY A 92 -26.52 4.32 -1.38
C GLY A 92 -27.50 4.65 -2.50
N THR A 93 -28.29 3.66 -2.91
CA THR A 93 -29.39 3.87 -3.86
C THR A 93 -30.34 4.92 -3.32
N GLN A 94 -30.66 5.91 -4.15
CA GLN A 94 -31.66 6.93 -3.83
C GLN A 94 -32.69 7.01 -4.94
N ARG A 95 -33.81 7.67 -4.65
CA ARG A 95 -34.89 7.87 -5.61
C ARG A 95 -34.88 9.31 -6.09
N ILE A 96 -34.75 9.52 -7.39
CA ILE A 96 -34.97 10.82 -8.02
C ILE A 96 -36.41 10.87 -8.53
N THR A 97 -37.08 11.99 -8.31
CA THR A 97 -38.46 12.23 -8.75
C THR A 97 -38.49 13.45 -9.66
N THR A 98 -39.10 13.28 -10.83
CA THR A 98 -39.34 14.31 -11.83
C THR A 98 -40.85 14.50 -12.00
N ARG A 99 -41.25 15.47 -12.84
CA ARG A 99 -42.69 15.65 -13.16
C ARG A 99 -43.29 14.48 -13.95
N ARG A 100 -42.44 13.63 -14.54
CA ARG A 100 -42.84 12.47 -15.37
C ARG A 100 -42.87 11.14 -14.65
N GLY A 101 -42.21 11.06 -13.49
CA GLY A 101 -42.12 9.82 -12.75
C GLY A 101 -40.95 9.83 -11.78
N SER A 102 -40.52 8.64 -11.38
CA SER A 102 -39.39 8.49 -10.48
C SER A 102 -38.57 7.28 -10.86
N THR A 103 -37.27 7.35 -10.67
CA THR A 103 -36.35 6.24 -10.90
C THR A 103 -35.36 6.14 -9.75
N ASN A 104 -34.74 4.97 -9.62
CA ASN A 104 -33.64 4.79 -8.69
C ASN A 104 -32.34 5.28 -9.35
N VAL A 105 -31.53 5.98 -8.57
CA VAL A 105 -30.18 6.40 -8.91
C VAL A 105 -29.20 5.51 -8.15
N PHE A 106 -28.33 4.84 -8.88
CA PHE A 106 -27.22 4.05 -8.33
C PHE A 106 -25.93 4.83 -8.56
N GLN A 107 -25.16 5.07 -7.49
CA GLN A 107 -23.85 5.70 -7.56
C GLN A 107 -22.74 4.65 -7.45
N THR A 108 -21.77 4.72 -8.36
CA THR A 108 -20.56 3.90 -8.30
C THR A 108 -19.34 4.82 -8.39
N LEU A 109 -18.41 4.68 -7.46
CA LEU A 109 -17.12 5.35 -7.47
C LEU A 109 -16.07 4.35 -7.96
N ARG A 110 -15.46 4.57 -9.12
CA ARG A 110 -14.46 3.68 -9.70
C ARG A 110 -13.06 4.26 -9.55
N PHE A 111 -12.10 3.41 -9.18
CA PHE A 111 -10.67 3.72 -9.22
C PHE A 111 -9.99 3.07 -10.43
N ARG A 112 -10.69 2.17 -11.13
CA ARG A 112 -10.22 1.59 -12.38
C ARG A 112 -11.31 1.61 -13.44
N SER A 113 -10.97 2.06 -14.65
CA SER A 113 -11.85 1.98 -15.82
C SER A 113 -11.52 0.75 -16.68
N THR A 114 -12.56 0.03 -17.12
CA THR A 114 -12.45 -1.06 -18.10
C THR A 114 -12.71 -0.61 -19.54
N SER A 115 -13.01 0.68 -19.77
CA SER A 115 -13.27 1.23 -21.10
C SER A 115 -12.00 1.76 -21.79
N GLN A 116 -12.15 2.24 -23.04
CA GLN A 116 -11.07 2.62 -23.98
C GLN A 116 -10.03 3.62 -23.45
N SER A 117 -10.31 4.32 -22.35
CA SER A 117 -9.34 5.10 -21.57
C SER A 117 -9.18 4.48 -20.18
N THR A 118 -8.35 3.44 -20.10
CA THR A 118 -8.03 2.79 -18.83
C THR A 118 -7.27 3.77 -17.94
N PHE A 119 -7.82 4.09 -16.78
CA PHE A 119 -7.10 4.71 -15.67
C PHE A 119 -7.11 3.71 -14.51
N ASP A 120 -6.06 3.70 -13.69
CA ASP A 120 -5.91 2.79 -12.55
C ASP A 120 -5.94 3.51 -11.20
N GLY A 121 -6.24 4.82 -11.19
CA GLY A 121 -6.29 5.64 -9.99
C GLY A 121 -4.89 6.03 -9.50
N GLY A 122 -4.76 6.33 -8.21
CA GLY A 122 -3.49 6.76 -7.61
C GLY A 122 -2.56 5.58 -7.38
N LYS A 123 -1.26 5.79 -7.58
CA LYS A 123 -0.19 4.80 -7.39
C LYS A 123 0.63 5.13 -6.16
N ILE A 124 0.92 4.16 -5.30
CA ILE A 124 1.87 4.37 -4.20
C ILE A 124 3.29 4.33 -4.76
N VAL A 125 4.10 5.33 -4.47
CA VAL A 125 5.50 5.43 -4.91
C VAL A 125 6.38 5.88 -3.75
N PHE A 126 7.68 5.59 -3.84
CA PHE A 126 8.71 6.09 -2.94
C PHE A 126 9.75 6.73 -3.84
N GLU A 127 9.76 8.06 -3.88
CA GLU A 127 10.58 8.85 -4.81
C GLU A 127 10.96 10.17 -4.16
N GLU A 128 11.76 10.97 -4.85
CA GLU A 128 11.97 12.38 -4.54
C GLU A 128 10.88 13.20 -5.26
N ASP A 129 10.22 14.12 -4.54
CA ASP A 129 9.27 15.05 -5.14
C ASP A 129 9.95 16.28 -5.77
N GLU A 130 9.16 17.15 -6.37
CA GLU A 130 9.66 18.36 -7.05
C GLU A 130 10.26 19.39 -6.08
N ASP A 131 9.97 19.25 -4.78
CA ASP A 131 10.47 20.10 -3.70
C ASP A 131 11.73 19.47 -3.05
N GLY A 132 12.25 18.38 -3.60
CA GLY A 132 13.42 17.65 -3.10
C GLY A 132 13.13 16.77 -1.88
N SER A 133 11.85 16.57 -1.54
CA SER A 133 11.46 15.75 -0.39
C SER A 133 11.41 14.28 -0.81
N VAL A 134 12.18 13.43 -0.14
CA VAL A 134 12.19 11.97 -0.38
C VAL A 134 11.27 11.29 0.62
N GLY A 135 10.29 10.53 0.12
CA GLY A 135 9.34 9.82 0.95
C GLY A 135 8.37 8.96 0.15
N ASP A 136 7.37 8.41 0.82
CA ASP A 136 6.27 7.71 0.17
C ASP A 136 5.11 8.65 -0.15
N PHE A 137 4.53 8.47 -1.34
CA PHE A 137 3.45 9.30 -1.85
C PHE A 137 2.39 8.43 -2.51
N LEU A 138 1.14 8.86 -2.40
CA LEU A 138 0.10 8.46 -3.33
C LEU A 138 0.07 9.46 -4.50
N LYS A 139 0.39 8.96 -5.70
CA LYS A 139 0.72 9.75 -6.88
C LYS A 139 -0.26 9.51 -8.03
N TRP A 140 -0.73 10.59 -8.65
CA TRP A 140 -1.40 10.57 -9.95
C TRP A 140 -0.57 11.35 -10.95
N ARG A 141 -0.48 10.83 -12.18
CA ARG A 141 0.14 11.58 -13.27
C ARG A 141 -0.71 12.81 -13.59
N GLU A 142 -0.07 13.91 -13.97
CA GLU A 142 -0.78 15.10 -14.43
C GLU A 142 -1.81 14.75 -15.52
N ASN A 143 -2.99 15.38 -15.45
CA ASN A 143 -4.07 15.23 -16.43
C ASN A 143 -4.63 13.79 -16.55
N THR A 144 -4.45 12.95 -15.54
CA THR A 144 -5.11 11.63 -15.44
C THR A 144 -6.32 11.66 -14.50
N PRO A 145 -7.37 10.85 -14.73
CA PRO A 145 -8.51 10.78 -13.81
C PRO A 145 -8.10 10.37 -12.39
N LEU A 146 -8.61 11.10 -11.39
CA LEU A 146 -8.47 10.74 -9.98
C LEU A 146 -9.32 9.51 -9.65
N PHE A 147 -10.56 9.54 -10.13
CA PHE A 147 -11.60 8.51 -10.03
C PHE A 147 -12.66 8.73 -11.13
N GLU A 148 -13.61 7.82 -11.25
CA GLU A 148 -14.84 8.00 -12.04
C GLU A 148 -16.06 7.89 -11.11
N LEU A 149 -16.93 8.89 -11.14
CA LEU A 149 -18.24 8.83 -10.50
C LEU A 149 -19.29 8.51 -11.57
N GLU A 150 -19.95 7.37 -11.44
CA GLU A 150 -21.01 6.92 -12.33
C GLU A 150 -22.37 7.00 -11.62
N HIS A 151 -23.32 7.68 -12.26
CA HIS A 151 -24.74 7.65 -11.93
C HIS A 151 -25.45 6.78 -12.96
N SER A 152 -26.10 5.71 -12.51
CA SER A 152 -26.96 4.87 -13.34
C SER A 152 -28.41 5.02 -12.91
N PHE A 153 -29.31 5.23 -13.88
CA PHE A 153 -30.73 5.45 -13.64
C PHE A 153 -31.52 4.21 -14.04
N GLY A 154 -32.14 3.53 -13.07
CA GLY A 154 -32.74 2.20 -13.27
C GLY A 154 -33.70 2.10 -14.47
N SER A 155 -34.63 3.05 -14.61
CA SER A 155 -35.51 3.18 -15.78
C SER A 155 -35.17 4.38 -16.68
N GLY A 156 -34.01 5.01 -16.45
CA GLY A 156 -33.71 6.35 -16.95
C GLY A 156 -34.52 7.47 -16.27
N ILE A 157 -34.05 8.71 -16.40
CA ILE A 157 -34.82 9.91 -16.06
C ILE A 157 -35.45 10.45 -17.35
N GLN A 158 -36.79 10.57 -17.38
CA GLN A 158 -37.57 10.91 -18.57
C GLN A 158 -38.11 12.33 -18.51
N GLY A 159 -38.05 13.05 -19.63
CA GLY A 159 -38.60 14.39 -19.77
C GLY A 159 -38.94 14.74 -21.21
N LEU A 160 -39.89 15.65 -21.41
CA LEU A 160 -40.16 16.23 -22.74
C LEU A 160 -39.24 17.41 -23.01
N ALA A 161 -38.57 17.37 -24.16
CA ALA A 161 -37.86 18.50 -24.73
C ALA A 161 -38.84 19.40 -25.50
N GLU A 162 -39.17 20.55 -24.91
CA GLU A 162 -39.99 21.61 -25.53
C GLU A 162 -39.08 22.81 -25.79
N ASP A 163 -38.93 23.20 -27.06
CA ASP A 163 -38.02 24.27 -27.51
C ASP A 163 -36.57 24.09 -26.99
N GLY A 164 -36.11 22.84 -26.95
CA GLY A 164 -34.78 22.46 -26.48
C GLY A 164 -34.59 22.53 -24.96
N VAL A 165 -35.66 22.65 -24.17
CA VAL A 165 -35.62 22.68 -22.70
C VAL A 165 -36.42 21.50 -22.13
N VAL A 166 -35.86 20.83 -21.13
CA VAL A 166 -36.49 19.68 -20.47
C VAL A 166 -36.98 20.07 -19.07
N ARG A 167 -38.12 20.75 -19.02
CA ARG A 167 -38.69 21.31 -17.77
C ARG A 167 -39.08 20.24 -16.74
N ASP A 168 -39.27 19.00 -17.19
CA ASP A 168 -39.64 17.90 -16.32
C ASP A 168 -38.56 17.57 -15.27
N PHE A 169 -37.30 17.94 -15.54
CA PHE A 169 -36.15 17.71 -14.65
C PHE A 169 -35.90 18.83 -13.64
N GLU A 170 -36.53 20.00 -13.82
CA GLU A 170 -36.37 21.12 -12.89
C GLU A 170 -36.81 20.72 -11.47
N ASP A 171 -36.03 21.15 -10.48
CA ASP A 171 -36.22 20.89 -9.05
C ASP A 171 -35.99 19.42 -8.62
N ALA A 172 -35.59 18.53 -9.53
CA ALA A 172 -35.23 17.17 -9.17
C ALA A 172 -33.90 17.13 -8.39
N SER A 173 -33.86 16.39 -7.28
CA SER A 173 -32.66 16.21 -6.46
C SER A 173 -31.84 15.01 -6.93
N LEU A 174 -30.58 15.26 -7.26
CA LEU A 174 -29.58 14.27 -7.65
C LEU A 174 -28.50 14.15 -6.54
N PRO A 175 -28.31 12.97 -5.94
CA PRO A 175 -27.23 12.78 -4.99
C PRO A 175 -25.88 12.62 -5.69
N MET A 176 -24.86 13.31 -5.17
CA MET A 176 -23.47 13.18 -5.60
C MET A 176 -22.55 13.15 -4.38
N LEU A 177 -21.87 12.02 -4.14
CA LEU A 177 -20.86 11.85 -3.09
C LEU A 177 -21.35 12.28 -1.68
N GLY A 178 -22.57 11.86 -1.32
CA GLY A 178 -23.19 12.17 -0.03
C GLY A 178 -23.81 13.55 0.10
N LYS A 179 -23.87 14.34 -0.99
CA LYS A 179 -24.50 15.66 -1.05
C LYS A 179 -25.64 15.68 -2.05
N GLU A 180 -26.64 16.52 -1.82
CA GLU A 180 -27.75 16.72 -2.75
C GLU A 180 -27.47 17.90 -3.69
N TYR A 181 -27.85 17.72 -4.95
CA TYR A 181 -27.77 18.73 -6.00
C TYR A 181 -29.13 18.87 -6.67
N ILE A 182 -29.64 20.09 -6.74
CA ILE A 182 -30.93 20.38 -7.38
C ILE A 182 -30.68 20.69 -8.84
N ILE A 183 -31.33 19.97 -9.75
CA ILE A 183 -31.30 20.25 -11.18
C ILE A 183 -32.08 21.53 -11.43
N THR A 184 -31.40 22.58 -11.88
CA THR A 184 -31.99 23.90 -12.13
C THR A 184 -32.41 24.09 -13.57
N LYS A 185 -31.72 23.44 -14.52
CA LYS A 185 -32.04 23.51 -15.95
C LYS A 185 -31.43 22.36 -16.70
N VAL A 186 -32.17 21.80 -17.67
CA VAL A 186 -31.63 20.90 -18.69
C VAL A 186 -32.02 21.40 -20.07
N THR A 187 -31.04 21.52 -20.95
CA THR A 187 -31.25 21.85 -22.36
C THR A 187 -30.71 20.76 -23.25
N VAL A 188 -31.45 20.44 -24.32
CA VAL A 188 -31.12 19.39 -25.28
C VAL A 188 -31.25 19.96 -26.69
N ASN A 189 -30.27 19.67 -27.54
CA ASN A 189 -30.35 19.90 -28.97
C ASN A 189 -30.30 18.55 -29.69
N THR A 190 -31.48 18.04 -30.05
CA THR A 190 -31.65 16.73 -30.69
C THR A 190 -31.12 16.68 -32.13
N ALA A 191 -30.90 17.84 -32.77
CA ALA A 191 -30.30 17.88 -34.09
C ALA A 191 -28.78 17.64 -34.07
N SER A 192 -28.15 17.84 -32.91
CA SER A 192 -26.71 17.66 -32.72
C SER A 192 -26.39 16.72 -31.57
N ASP A 193 -27.38 16.00 -31.04
CA ASP A 193 -27.27 15.15 -29.85
C ASP A 193 -26.56 15.81 -28.65
N ARG A 194 -26.70 17.13 -28.49
CA ARG A 194 -26.03 17.86 -27.39
C ARG A 194 -26.95 17.98 -26.19
N ILE A 195 -26.41 17.75 -24.98
CA ILE A 195 -27.12 17.94 -23.71
C ILE A 195 -26.31 18.82 -22.76
N ASN A 196 -27.01 19.66 -22.00
CA ASN A 196 -26.44 20.50 -20.95
C ASN A 196 -27.32 20.44 -19.72
N ILE A 197 -26.73 20.10 -18.57
CA ILE A 197 -27.39 19.90 -17.28
C ILE A 197 -26.78 20.88 -16.28
N ARG A 198 -27.61 21.74 -15.69
CA ARG A 198 -27.22 22.67 -14.64
C ARG A 198 -27.79 22.26 -13.31
N MET A 199 -26.97 22.33 -12.28
CA MET A 199 -27.30 21.92 -10.93
C MET A 199 -26.76 22.92 -9.91
N PHE A 200 -27.38 23.00 -8.75
CA PHE A 200 -26.89 23.79 -7.62
C PHE A 200 -26.83 22.92 -6.35
N GLY A 201 -25.72 22.99 -5.61
CA GLY A 201 -25.53 22.20 -4.39
C GLY A 201 -24.31 22.62 -3.57
N ASP A 202 -23.66 21.65 -2.92
CA ASP A 202 -22.67 21.87 -1.85
C ASP A 202 -21.47 22.75 -2.27
N ILE A 203 -21.01 22.67 -3.52
CA ILE A 203 -19.90 23.48 -4.04
C ILE A 203 -20.34 24.67 -4.92
N GLY A 204 -21.64 24.96 -4.97
CA GLY A 204 -22.24 25.99 -5.81
C GLY A 204 -22.87 25.44 -7.09
N GLU A 205 -22.81 26.22 -8.17
CA GLU A 205 -23.39 25.85 -9.47
C GLU A 205 -22.44 24.92 -10.24
N ILE A 206 -22.99 23.86 -10.83
CA ILE A 206 -22.30 22.93 -11.72
C ILE A 206 -23.03 22.89 -13.05
N GLU A 207 -22.30 22.95 -14.14
CA GLU A 207 -22.79 22.74 -15.49
C GLU A 207 -22.05 21.56 -16.12
N PHE A 208 -22.80 20.55 -16.55
CA PHE A 208 -22.33 19.39 -17.29
C PHE A 208 -22.83 19.50 -18.72
N GLU A 209 -21.90 19.59 -19.66
CA GLU A 209 -22.18 19.64 -21.09
C GLU A 209 -21.56 18.44 -21.79
N ASP A 210 -22.35 17.79 -22.64
CA ASP A 210 -21.90 16.71 -23.51
C ASP A 210 -22.39 17.03 -24.92
N SER A 211 -21.47 17.06 -25.88
CA SER A 211 -21.73 17.47 -27.25
C SER A 211 -22.38 16.38 -28.11
N ASP A 212 -22.33 15.11 -27.67
CA ASP A 212 -23.00 13.98 -28.30
C ASP A 212 -23.40 12.89 -27.27
N TYR A 213 -24.59 13.01 -26.67
CA TYR A 213 -25.09 12.04 -25.69
C TYR A 213 -25.39 10.65 -26.27
N SER A 214 -25.30 10.49 -27.60
CA SER A 214 -25.49 9.21 -28.27
C SER A 214 -24.20 8.37 -28.27
N ASP A 215 -23.04 9.00 -28.06
CA ASP A 215 -21.73 8.38 -28.08
C ASP A 215 -21.22 7.98 -26.68
N SER A 216 -20.04 7.37 -26.63
CA SER A 216 -19.41 6.81 -25.41
C SER A 216 -18.24 7.63 -24.88
N ASP A 217 -18.06 8.83 -25.41
CA ASP A 217 -16.82 9.56 -25.32
C ASP A 217 -16.87 10.57 -24.17
N PHE A 218 -15.70 10.83 -23.60
CA PHE A 218 -15.56 11.77 -22.50
C PHE A 218 -15.16 13.13 -23.03
N GLU A 219 -15.85 14.18 -22.56
CA GLU A 219 -15.64 15.54 -23.02
C GLU A 219 -15.24 16.51 -21.91
N ARG A 220 -14.57 17.60 -22.28
CA ARG A 220 -14.22 18.72 -21.38
C ARG A 220 -15.37 19.73 -21.23
N GLY A 221 -16.57 19.24 -20.91
CA GLY A 221 -17.79 20.05 -20.80
C GLY A 221 -18.19 20.43 -19.38
N VAL A 222 -17.27 20.38 -18.40
CA VAL A 222 -17.59 20.67 -16.99
C VAL A 222 -17.27 22.12 -16.63
N LYS A 223 -18.26 22.83 -16.07
CA LYS A 223 -18.04 24.13 -15.41
C LYS A 223 -18.53 24.11 -13.97
N ILE A 224 -17.82 24.82 -13.11
CA ILE A 224 -18.20 25.04 -11.71
C ILE A 224 -18.17 26.53 -11.43
N ASN A 225 -19.29 27.08 -10.96
CA ASN A 225 -19.50 28.51 -10.74
C ASN A 225 -19.13 29.36 -11.98
N GLY A 226 -19.59 28.90 -13.15
CA GLY A 226 -19.36 29.54 -14.45
C GLY A 226 -17.95 29.41 -15.03
N ARG A 227 -17.02 28.70 -14.37
CA ARG A 227 -15.64 28.49 -14.86
C ARG A 227 -15.44 27.06 -15.31
N THR A 228 -14.88 26.88 -16.50
CA THR A 228 -14.42 25.55 -16.97
C THR A 228 -13.36 25.03 -16.02
N VAL A 229 -13.49 23.76 -15.62
CA VAL A 229 -12.56 23.08 -14.71
C VAL A 229 -11.93 21.86 -15.39
N ASN A 230 -10.84 21.34 -14.82
CA ASN A 230 -10.19 20.14 -15.32
C ASN A 230 -10.93 18.86 -14.90
N ALA A 231 -12.04 18.58 -15.59
CA ALA A 231 -12.80 17.35 -15.45
C ALA A 231 -13.40 16.93 -16.79
N LEU A 232 -13.72 15.64 -16.89
CA LEU A 232 -14.41 15.07 -18.03
C LEU A 232 -15.82 14.61 -17.63
N ILE A 233 -16.74 14.68 -18.58
CA ILE A 233 -18.12 14.24 -18.44
C ILE A 233 -18.52 13.41 -19.66
N MET A 234 -19.38 12.42 -19.43
CA MET A 234 -20.07 11.65 -20.46
C MET A 234 -21.52 11.48 -19.98
N VAL A 235 -22.49 11.79 -20.81
CA VAL A 235 -23.93 11.68 -20.55
C VAL A 235 -24.52 10.75 -21.59
N ARG A 236 -25.17 9.67 -21.17
CA ARG A 236 -25.87 8.76 -22.08
C ARG A 236 -27.35 9.02 -22.03
N ALA A 237 -27.94 9.33 -23.18
CA ALA A 237 -29.36 9.50 -23.30
C ALA A 237 -29.93 8.81 -24.56
N VAL A 238 -31.22 8.51 -24.53
CA VAL A 238 -31.98 8.02 -25.68
C VAL A 238 -33.14 8.96 -25.94
N GLU A 239 -33.31 9.32 -27.20
CA GLU A 239 -34.42 10.13 -27.68
C GLU A 239 -35.52 9.24 -28.28
N THR A 240 -36.78 9.61 -28.06
CA THR A 240 -37.93 9.00 -28.72
C THR A 240 -38.98 10.09 -29.01
N GLY A 241 -38.94 10.66 -30.20
CA GLY A 241 -39.75 11.84 -30.53
C GLY A 241 -39.24 13.04 -29.72
N SER A 242 -40.11 13.70 -28.96
CA SER A 242 -39.71 14.79 -28.06
C SER A 242 -39.34 14.31 -26.65
N GLU A 243 -39.41 13.01 -26.36
CA GLU A 243 -38.99 12.45 -25.07
C GLU A 243 -37.49 12.21 -25.07
N ILE A 244 -36.79 12.75 -24.07
CA ILE A 244 -35.40 12.41 -23.76
C ILE A 244 -35.36 11.55 -22.49
N ARG A 245 -34.54 10.51 -22.52
CA ARG A 245 -34.31 9.62 -21.39
C ARG A 245 -32.83 9.53 -21.07
N ILE A 246 -32.39 10.14 -19.97
CA ILE A 246 -31.01 10.04 -19.49
C ILE A 246 -30.85 8.69 -18.78
N ILE A 247 -29.91 7.87 -19.27
CA ILE A 247 -29.64 6.51 -18.78
C ILE A 247 -28.51 6.51 -17.77
N SER A 248 -27.44 7.26 -18.03
CA SER A 248 -26.31 7.38 -17.12
C SER A 248 -25.53 8.67 -17.30
N MET A 249 -24.78 9.03 -16.28
CA MET A 249 -23.76 10.09 -16.33
C MET A 249 -22.47 9.57 -15.72
N LYS A 250 -21.33 9.92 -16.31
CA LYS A 250 -20.00 9.58 -15.80
C LYS A 250 -19.13 10.81 -15.71
N TYR A 251 -18.53 11.02 -14.55
CA TYR A 251 -17.71 12.18 -14.25
C TYR A 251 -16.31 11.77 -13.83
N ARG A 252 -15.27 12.40 -14.39
CA ARG A 252 -13.87 12.14 -14.09
C ARG A 252 -13.11 13.43 -13.78
N PRO A 253 -12.87 13.78 -12.51
CA PRO A 253 -11.99 14.89 -12.19
C PRO A 253 -10.53 14.51 -12.52
N LEU A 254 -9.80 15.43 -13.14
CA LEU A 254 -8.42 15.19 -13.55
C LEU A 254 -7.43 15.67 -12.47
N ALA A 255 -6.34 14.95 -12.32
CA ALA A 255 -5.23 15.28 -11.45
C ALA A 255 -4.48 16.52 -11.97
N PHE A 256 -4.84 17.69 -11.47
CA PHE A 256 -4.15 18.95 -11.73
C PHE A 256 -3.65 19.54 -10.41
N ARG A 257 -2.32 19.50 -10.21
CA ARG A 257 -1.65 20.08 -9.05
C ARG A 257 -1.73 21.62 -9.11
N ARG A 258 -1.64 22.28 -7.95
CA ARG A 258 -1.55 23.76 -7.85
C ARG A 258 -0.34 24.32 -8.62
N SER A 259 0.78 23.60 -8.60
CA SER A 259 1.96 23.79 -9.43
C SER A 259 1.91 22.88 -10.66
N THR A 260 2.93 22.93 -11.51
CA THR A 260 3.12 21.96 -12.59
C THR A 260 3.40 20.56 -12.04
N GLY A 261 3.14 19.51 -12.83
CA GLY A 261 3.56 18.15 -12.52
C GLY A 261 2.50 17.27 -11.85
N ASP A 262 2.97 16.16 -11.30
CA ASP A 262 2.13 15.08 -10.79
C ASP A 262 1.49 15.45 -9.45
N VAL A 263 0.24 15.03 -9.22
CA VAL A 263 -0.41 15.19 -7.92
C VAL A 263 0.16 14.14 -6.97
N ARG A 264 0.86 14.58 -5.92
CA ARG A 264 1.42 13.72 -4.86
C ARG A 264 0.78 14.04 -3.54
N VAL A 265 0.36 13.00 -2.82
CA VAL A 265 -0.26 13.10 -1.51
C VAL A 265 0.65 12.39 -0.51
N ILE A 266 1.18 13.15 0.44
CA ILE A 266 1.98 12.62 1.56
C ILE A 266 1.10 11.95 2.63
N PRO A 267 1.67 11.09 3.50
CA PRO A 267 0.92 10.39 4.53
C PRO A 267 0.13 11.34 5.45
N SER A 268 -1.10 10.96 5.77
CA SER A 268 -2.09 11.73 6.55
C SER A 268 -2.69 12.96 5.85
N PHE A 269 -2.41 13.19 4.57
CA PHE A 269 -3.01 14.27 3.79
C PHE A 269 -3.99 13.76 2.74
N GLY A 270 -4.91 14.64 2.31
CA GLY A 270 -5.91 14.37 1.29
C GLY A 270 -5.57 14.94 -0.08
N VAL A 271 -6.01 14.27 -1.14
CA VAL A 271 -5.93 14.74 -2.54
C VAL A 271 -6.43 16.16 -2.68
N ARG A 272 -7.53 16.54 -2.00
CA ARG A 272 -8.11 17.88 -2.08
C ARG A 272 -7.09 18.99 -1.84
N GLY A 273 -6.17 18.81 -0.89
CA GLY A 273 -5.16 19.81 -0.54
C GLY A 273 -4.15 20.07 -1.66
N GLN A 274 -3.97 19.08 -2.54
CA GLN A 274 -2.95 19.07 -3.59
C GLN A 274 -3.47 19.59 -4.93
N LEU A 275 -4.79 19.65 -5.12
CA LEU A 275 -5.42 20.09 -6.36
C LEU A 275 -5.42 21.62 -6.53
N ARG A 276 -5.26 22.06 -7.77
CA ARG A 276 -5.49 23.46 -8.20
C ARG A 276 -6.95 23.85 -8.05
N GLU A 277 -7.85 22.93 -8.38
CA GLU A 277 -9.30 23.13 -8.42
C GLU A 277 -9.99 22.10 -7.51
N PRO A 278 -9.87 22.23 -6.17
CA PRO A 278 -10.42 21.24 -5.23
C PRO A 278 -11.94 21.05 -5.34
N GLN A 279 -12.65 22.01 -5.93
CA GLN A 279 -14.08 21.92 -6.22
C GLN A 279 -14.42 20.83 -7.25
N THR A 280 -13.47 20.36 -8.07
CA THR A 280 -13.71 19.24 -9.00
C THR A 280 -14.05 17.92 -8.28
N LEU A 281 -13.85 17.84 -6.97
CA LEU A 281 -14.25 16.70 -6.15
C LEU A 281 -15.75 16.66 -5.82
N LEU A 282 -16.57 17.59 -6.33
CA LEU A 282 -18.04 17.63 -6.28
C LEU A 282 -18.70 17.60 -4.88
N SER A 283 -17.94 17.57 -3.80
CA SER A 283 -18.47 17.63 -2.43
C SER A 283 -17.37 18.17 -1.54
N SER A 284 -17.63 19.17 -0.71
CA SER A 284 -16.66 19.73 0.24
C SER A 284 -16.19 18.71 1.29
N SER A 285 -16.97 17.67 1.52
CA SER A 285 -16.70 16.60 2.48
C SER A 285 -16.08 15.35 1.87
N PHE A 286 -15.97 15.27 0.54
CA PHE A 286 -15.28 14.16 -0.13
C PHE A 286 -13.76 14.35 -0.14
N ASP A 287 -12.99 13.30 0.14
CA ASP A 287 -11.53 13.27 -0.04
C ASP A 287 -11.01 11.85 -0.24
N ILE A 288 -9.80 11.76 -0.79
CA ILE A 288 -8.99 10.54 -0.85
C ILE A 288 -7.72 10.84 -0.05
N ILE A 289 -7.56 10.19 1.10
CA ILE A 289 -6.49 10.46 2.06
C ILE A 289 -5.49 9.31 2.00
N TYR A 290 -4.21 9.65 1.87
CA TYR A 290 -3.14 8.66 1.89
C TYR A 290 -2.71 8.38 3.33
N GLY A 291 -2.64 7.10 3.72
CA GLY A 291 -2.30 6.67 5.07
C GLY A 291 -0.81 6.49 5.35
N GLY A 292 0.01 6.42 4.30
CA GLY A 292 1.43 6.10 4.41
C GLY A 292 1.75 4.61 4.44
N LEU A 293 3.02 4.28 4.15
CA LEU A 293 3.61 2.96 4.29
C LEU A 293 3.89 2.68 5.78
N GLY A 294 2.87 2.38 6.60
CA GLY A 294 3.06 2.25 8.06
C GLY A 294 2.03 1.43 8.84
N GLY A 295 0.98 0.92 8.18
CA GLY A 295 -0.17 0.32 8.86
C GLY A 295 -1.14 1.37 9.44
N LEU A 296 -2.37 0.94 9.73
CA LEU A 296 -3.51 1.80 10.05
C LEU A 296 -3.23 2.81 11.18
N PRO A 297 -3.84 4.02 11.13
CA PRO A 297 -3.66 5.04 12.13
C PRO A 297 -4.34 4.55 13.43
N GLY A 298 -3.53 4.27 14.44
CA GLY A 298 -3.95 3.61 15.68
C GLY A 298 -2.80 2.92 16.42
N ALA A 299 -1.67 2.71 15.75
CA ALA A 299 -0.44 2.21 16.36
C ALA A 299 0.59 3.35 16.56
N GLY A 300 0.29 4.26 17.49
CA GLY A 300 1.27 5.13 18.16
C GLY A 300 2.03 6.15 17.28
N GLY A 301 1.53 7.39 17.21
CA GLY A 301 2.28 8.54 16.72
C GLY A 301 2.24 9.70 17.72
N SER A 302 3.37 9.99 18.35
CA SER A 302 3.61 11.24 19.08
C SER A 302 4.46 12.17 18.22
N SER A 303 4.05 13.43 18.16
CA SER A 303 4.61 14.52 17.35
C SER A 303 5.87 15.12 17.97
N GLU A 304 7.02 14.52 17.71
CA GLU A 304 8.31 15.21 17.73
C GLU A 304 9.01 14.96 16.40
N ARG A 305 10.00 15.79 16.03
CA ARG A 305 11.05 15.49 15.02
C ARG A 305 11.89 14.24 15.37
N SER A 306 11.36 13.38 16.22
CA SER A 306 11.83 12.03 16.40
C SER A 306 11.63 11.32 15.07
N ILE A 307 12.69 10.70 14.58
CA ILE A 307 12.63 9.53 13.72
C ILE A 307 11.76 8.53 14.49
N SER A 308 10.43 8.66 14.42
CA SER A 308 9.51 7.95 15.29
C SER A 308 9.28 6.59 14.67
N GLY A 309 10.19 5.68 14.99
CA GLY A 309 10.16 4.32 14.50
C GLY A 309 8.82 3.67 14.79
N SER A 310 8.34 2.93 13.80
CA SER A 310 7.55 1.76 14.10
C SER A 310 8.30 0.96 15.19
N GLY A 311 7.62 0.27 16.10
CA GLY A 311 8.27 -0.46 17.20
C GLY A 311 9.33 -1.51 16.78
N ASN A 312 9.61 -1.65 15.49
CA ASN A 312 10.64 -2.47 14.85
C ASN A 312 11.93 -1.73 14.45
N GLU A 313 12.11 -0.50 14.90
CA GLU A 313 13.28 0.27 14.50
C GLU A 313 14.59 -0.28 15.07
N VAL A 314 15.61 -0.35 14.22
CA VAL A 314 17.00 -0.59 14.60
C VAL A 314 17.77 0.72 14.39
N ARG A 315 18.49 1.19 15.42
CA ARG A 315 19.28 2.42 15.35
C ARG A 315 20.76 2.19 15.64
N LEU A 316 21.61 2.81 14.84
CA LEU A 316 23.03 3.02 15.16
C LEU A 316 23.17 4.41 15.72
N ARG A 317 23.32 4.48 17.04
CA ARG A 317 23.41 5.76 17.75
C ARG A 317 24.84 6.07 18.09
N PRO A 318 25.38 7.20 17.61
CA PRO A 318 26.67 7.63 18.05
C PRO A 318 26.68 7.98 19.55
N ARG A 319 27.84 7.81 20.18
CA ARG A 319 28.10 8.09 21.60
C ARG A 319 29.37 8.92 21.73
N GLY A 320 29.37 10.11 21.11
CA GLY A 320 30.60 10.86 20.82
C GLY A 320 31.19 10.43 19.48
N GLY A 321 32.30 11.05 19.07
CA GLY A 321 32.92 10.79 17.76
C GLY A 321 33.53 9.39 17.63
N ASP A 322 33.88 8.73 18.73
CA ASP A 322 34.69 7.52 18.76
C ASP A 322 33.90 6.23 19.06
N ARG A 323 32.56 6.29 19.15
CA ARG A 323 31.75 5.13 19.55
C ARG A 323 30.35 5.11 18.94
N TYR A 324 29.85 3.91 18.65
CA TYR A 324 28.45 3.63 18.33
C TYR A 324 27.83 2.60 19.25
N SER A 325 26.54 2.78 19.51
CA SER A 325 25.66 1.81 20.17
C SER A 325 24.58 1.32 19.21
N LEU A 326 24.23 0.04 19.31
CA LEU A 326 23.15 -0.60 18.59
C LEU A 326 21.90 -0.66 19.48
N LEU A 327 20.84 0.03 19.07
CA LEU A 327 19.52 -0.08 19.68
C LEU A 327 18.63 -0.96 18.79
N PHE A 328 18.06 -2.02 19.34
CA PHE A 328 17.11 -2.87 18.62
C PHE A 328 16.11 -3.53 19.57
N THR A 329 14.99 -3.98 19.03
CA THR A 329 14.01 -4.80 19.75
C THR A 329 14.06 -6.22 19.23
N ASN A 330 14.09 -7.25 20.09
CA ASN A 330 14.07 -8.65 19.66
C ASN A 330 12.65 -9.13 19.29
N THR A 331 12.52 -10.37 18.83
CA THR A 331 11.22 -10.99 18.45
C THR A 331 10.22 -11.16 19.61
N ARG A 332 10.63 -10.94 20.87
CA ARG A 332 9.75 -10.92 22.06
C ARG A 332 9.34 -9.52 22.50
N GLY A 333 9.75 -8.47 21.78
CA GLY A 333 9.45 -7.09 22.13
C GLY A 333 10.36 -6.50 23.20
N THR A 334 11.46 -7.19 23.55
CA THR A 334 12.47 -6.68 24.48
C THR A 334 13.49 -5.82 23.73
N THR A 335 13.70 -4.58 24.18
CA THR A 335 14.64 -3.64 23.57
C THR A 335 16.01 -3.69 24.27
N TYR A 336 17.08 -3.70 23.48
CA TYR A 336 18.47 -3.69 23.94
C TYR A 336 19.21 -2.48 23.37
N ASP A 337 20.05 -1.87 24.20
CA ASP A 337 21.00 -0.82 23.86
C ASP A 337 22.40 -1.33 24.19
N VAL A 338 23.15 -1.79 23.19
CA VAL A 338 24.46 -2.43 23.37
C VAL A 338 25.57 -1.62 22.70
N PRO A 339 26.73 -1.44 23.34
CA PRO A 339 27.91 -0.89 22.67
C PRO A 339 28.31 -1.78 21.48
N LEU A 340 28.37 -1.20 20.29
CA LEU A 340 28.59 -1.95 19.06
C LEU A 340 30.06 -1.89 18.64
N VAL A 341 30.57 -0.66 18.45
CA VAL A 341 31.93 -0.39 17.99
C VAL A 341 32.49 0.84 18.69
N GLU A 342 33.77 0.80 19.01
CA GLU A 342 34.56 1.90 19.54
C GLU A 342 35.90 1.98 18.81
N LEU A 343 36.45 3.18 18.72
CA LEU A 343 37.80 3.42 18.23
C LEU A 343 38.79 3.40 19.39
N GLN A 344 39.61 2.34 19.46
CA GLN A 344 40.65 2.17 20.48
C GLN A 344 42.02 2.12 19.81
N ASP A 345 42.91 3.06 20.15
CA ASP A 345 44.26 3.15 19.57
C ASP A 345 44.24 3.12 18.03
N SER A 346 43.34 3.91 17.42
CA SER A 346 43.08 3.95 15.98
C SER A 346 42.52 2.67 15.34
N THR A 347 42.21 1.66 16.15
CA THR A 347 41.64 0.38 15.71
C THR A 347 40.18 0.28 16.11
N LEU A 348 39.32 -0.09 15.17
CA LEU A 348 37.92 -0.36 15.47
C LEU A 348 37.80 -1.70 16.22
N VAL A 349 37.16 -1.66 17.38
CA VAL A 349 36.94 -2.81 18.26
C VAL A 349 35.46 -2.92 18.58
N SER A 350 34.95 -4.15 18.70
CA SER A 350 33.53 -4.34 19.04
C SER A 350 33.32 -4.26 20.55
N GLY A 351 32.43 -3.37 21.01
CA GLY A 351 32.15 -3.11 22.43
C GLY A 351 32.49 -1.67 22.87
N GLU A 352 32.94 -1.51 24.11
CA GLU A 352 33.36 -0.24 24.71
C GLU A 352 34.52 -0.40 25.70
N SER A 353 35.48 0.52 25.64
CA SER A 353 36.65 0.63 26.49
C SER A 353 37.38 -0.71 26.69
N THR A 354 37.17 -1.35 27.85
CA THR A 354 37.75 -2.66 28.19
C THR A 354 36.76 -3.82 28.04
N ARG A 355 35.50 -3.54 27.72
CA ARG A 355 34.41 -4.50 27.58
C ARG A 355 34.14 -4.78 26.11
N ARG A 356 34.20 -6.03 25.71
CA ARG A 356 33.94 -6.45 24.32
C ARG A 356 32.48 -6.82 24.12
N PHE A 357 31.98 -6.65 22.90
CA PHE A 357 30.73 -7.25 22.48
C PHE A 357 31.04 -8.52 21.68
N VAL A 358 30.89 -9.67 22.34
CA VAL A 358 31.25 -10.99 21.82
C VAL A 358 30.03 -11.63 21.17
N VAL A 359 30.07 -11.78 19.85
CA VAL A 359 29.05 -12.51 19.08
C VAL A 359 29.60 -13.76 18.39
N LYS A 360 30.92 -13.98 18.45
CA LYS A 360 31.56 -15.20 17.97
C LYS A 360 31.83 -16.09 19.18
N GLU A 361 31.37 -17.33 19.10
CA GLU A 361 31.71 -18.35 20.09
C GLU A 361 33.22 -18.54 20.18
N ALA A 362 33.64 -19.13 21.29
CA ALA A 362 34.98 -19.68 21.41
C ALA A 362 35.20 -20.78 20.37
N ASP A 363 36.45 -20.98 19.92
CA ASP A 363 36.76 -22.02 18.91
C ASP A 363 36.50 -23.45 19.42
N ASN A 364 36.38 -23.63 20.75
CA ASN A 364 35.92 -24.85 21.43
C ASN A 364 35.55 -24.51 22.89
N SER A 365 34.97 -25.47 23.62
CA SER A 365 34.56 -25.31 25.03
C SER A 365 35.70 -25.03 26.02
N ALA A 366 36.96 -25.27 25.66
CA ALA A 366 38.13 -24.95 26.48
C ALA A 366 38.80 -23.59 26.13
N SER A 367 38.28 -22.87 25.13
CA SER A 367 38.84 -21.60 24.64
C SER A 367 38.07 -20.37 25.15
N PHE A 368 38.17 -20.05 26.44
CA PHE A 368 37.37 -18.98 27.06
C PHE A 368 37.65 -17.57 26.48
N ASN A 369 36.65 -16.98 25.82
CA ASN A 369 36.79 -15.71 25.08
C ASN A 369 35.93 -14.56 25.64
N ILE A 370 35.11 -14.79 26.66
CA ILE A 370 34.28 -13.77 27.32
C ILE A 370 34.86 -13.48 28.71
N ASN A 371 35.27 -12.23 28.96
CA ASN A 371 35.86 -11.78 30.22
C ASN A 371 34.79 -11.12 31.13
N GLU A 372 35.08 -10.99 32.43
CA GLU A 372 34.25 -10.17 33.32
C GLU A 372 34.09 -8.74 32.77
N GLY A 373 32.85 -8.29 32.66
CA GLY A 373 32.44 -7.02 32.08
C GLY A 373 32.04 -7.08 30.61
N ASP A 374 32.43 -8.12 29.87
CA ASP A 374 32.09 -8.25 28.45
C ASP A 374 30.59 -8.49 28.23
N TYR A 375 30.09 -7.95 27.13
CA TYR A 375 28.76 -8.20 26.61
C TYR A 375 28.80 -9.38 25.65
N PHE A 376 27.76 -10.20 25.62
CA PHE A 376 27.65 -11.29 24.65
C PHE A 376 26.21 -11.53 24.22
N ALA A 377 26.03 -11.90 22.96
CA ALA A 377 24.72 -12.24 22.42
C ALA A 377 24.42 -13.73 22.62
N LEU A 378 23.17 -14.04 22.93
CA LEU A 378 22.62 -15.39 22.91
C LEU A 378 21.41 -15.39 21.99
N THR A 379 21.37 -16.29 21.02
CA THR A 379 20.22 -16.41 20.12
C THR A 379 19.75 -17.85 20.16
N SER A 380 18.48 -18.08 20.51
CA SER A 380 17.94 -19.43 20.69
C SER A 380 17.97 -20.32 19.44
N ARG A 381 18.07 -19.70 18.26
CA ARG A 381 18.24 -20.32 16.94
C ARG A 381 18.93 -19.33 16.01
N ASN A 382 19.88 -19.76 15.21
CA ASN A 382 20.64 -18.85 14.32
C ASN A 382 19.92 -18.54 12.98
N ASP A 383 18.59 -18.40 13.03
CA ASP A 383 17.66 -18.19 11.92
C ASP A 383 16.57 -17.16 12.27
N ILE A 384 15.66 -16.86 11.34
CA ILE A 384 14.58 -15.86 11.50
C ILE A 384 13.60 -16.13 12.65
N ASN A 385 13.56 -17.36 13.19
CA ASN A 385 12.70 -17.74 14.32
C ASN A 385 13.43 -17.64 15.67
N GLY A 386 14.70 -17.22 15.67
CA GLY A 386 15.48 -17.02 16.87
C GLY A 386 14.95 -15.90 17.77
N VAL A 387 15.29 -16.00 19.05
CA VAL A 387 15.11 -14.92 20.03
C VAL A 387 16.48 -14.53 20.56
N THR A 388 16.89 -13.29 20.33
CA THR A 388 18.15 -12.76 20.83
C THR A 388 18.02 -12.15 22.21
N THR A 389 19.02 -12.40 23.06
CA THR A 389 19.24 -11.73 24.36
C THR A 389 20.65 -11.21 24.41
N ILE A 390 20.85 -10.03 24.99
CA ILE A 390 22.19 -9.52 25.27
C ILE A 390 22.46 -9.64 26.77
N MET A 391 23.54 -10.35 27.10
CA MET A 391 24.00 -10.57 28.47
C MET A 391 25.30 -9.81 28.71
N ARG A 392 25.60 -9.55 29.98
CA ARG A 392 26.92 -9.13 30.46
C ARG A 392 27.44 -10.13 31.48
N LEU A 393 28.69 -10.57 31.35
CA LEU A 393 29.33 -11.37 32.38
C LEU A 393 29.71 -10.46 33.55
N SER A 394 29.09 -10.65 34.70
CA SER A 394 29.31 -9.76 35.85
C SER A 394 30.38 -10.28 36.79
N ARG A 395 30.40 -11.59 37.05
CA ARG A 395 31.37 -12.22 37.95
C ARG A 395 31.47 -13.73 37.75
N VAL A 396 32.66 -14.29 37.96
CA VAL A 396 32.89 -15.73 38.13
C VAL A 396 33.38 -15.99 39.56
N ASP A 397 32.60 -16.74 40.34
CA ASP A 397 32.93 -17.15 41.71
C ASP A 397 33.36 -18.63 41.71
N TYR A 398 34.65 -18.87 41.82
CA TYR A 398 35.23 -20.21 41.79
C TYR A 398 35.03 -21.01 43.08
N ASP A 399 34.96 -20.32 44.22
CA ASP A 399 34.78 -20.96 45.52
C ASP A 399 33.38 -21.55 45.62
N GLN A 400 32.39 -20.83 45.07
CA GLN A 400 30.99 -21.25 45.06
C GLN A 400 30.56 -21.94 43.77
N ARG A 401 31.44 -21.98 42.76
CA ARG A 401 31.15 -22.50 41.41
C ARG A 401 29.92 -21.85 40.78
N GLN A 402 29.90 -20.52 40.83
CA GLN A 402 28.77 -19.72 40.36
C GLN A 402 29.24 -18.68 39.36
N VAL A 403 28.56 -18.61 38.21
CA VAL A 403 28.73 -17.56 37.21
C VAL A 403 27.53 -16.63 37.26
N PHE A 404 27.80 -15.34 37.41
CA PHE A 404 26.80 -14.28 37.50
C PHE A 404 26.74 -13.54 36.17
N VAL A 405 25.57 -13.51 35.54
CA VAL A 405 25.34 -12.78 34.29
C VAL A 405 24.15 -11.83 34.45
N ASP A 406 24.29 -10.62 33.92
CA ASP A 406 23.20 -9.63 33.90
C ASP A 406 22.57 -9.59 32.52
N ASP A 407 21.25 -9.61 32.46
CA ASP A 407 20.50 -9.36 31.22
C ASP A 407 20.39 -7.84 31.00
N LEU A 408 20.78 -7.35 29.83
CA LEU A 408 20.76 -5.91 29.54
C LEU A 408 19.34 -5.32 29.52
N SER A 409 18.32 -6.16 29.35
CA SER A 409 16.92 -5.73 29.49
C SER A 409 16.44 -5.64 30.93
N GLY A 410 17.25 -6.14 31.88
CA GLY A 410 16.98 -6.14 33.31
C GLY A 410 17.00 -7.55 33.92
N GLY A 411 17.52 -7.62 35.15
CA GLY A 411 17.64 -8.86 35.92
C GLY A 411 19.02 -9.49 35.85
N SER A 412 19.26 -10.43 36.76
CA SER A 412 20.51 -11.17 36.88
C SER A 412 20.21 -12.66 36.99
N LYS A 413 21.12 -13.49 36.47
CA LYS A 413 21.05 -14.94 36.53
C LYS A 413 22.32 -15.48 37.18
N ILE A 414 22.16 -16.59 37.90
CA ILE A 414 23.25 -17.35 38.51
C ILE A 414 23.26 -18.71 37.84
N VAL A 415 24.40 -19.09 37.26
CA VAL A 415 24.64 -20.42 36.69
C VAL A 415 25.56 -21.17 37.63
N VAL A 416 25.11 -22.32 38.14
CA VAL A 416 25.94 -23.22 38.93
C VAL A 416 26.70 -24.13 37.97
N VAL A 417 28.01 -24.25 38.15
CA VAL A 417 28.88 -25.08 37.31
C VAL A 417 29.42 -26.30 38.06
N ASN A 418 29.69 -27.38 37.33
CA ASN A 418 30.29 -28.61 37.87
C ASN A 418 31.81 -28.47 38.09
N ASP A 419 32.49 -29.57 38.50
CA ASP A 419 33.94 -29.59 38.70
C ASP A 419 34.75 -29.27 37.42
N ALA A 420 34.18 -29.55 36.24
CA ALA A 420 34.79 -29.25 34.95
C ALA A 420 34.49 -27.81 34.48
N GLY A 421 33.75 -27.02 35.27
CA GLY A 421 33.34 -25.66 34.93
C GLY A 421 32.12 -25.59 34.02
N GLU A 422 31.41 -26.70 33.78
CA GLU A 422 30.27 -26.77 32.88
C GLU A 422 28.96 -26.43 33.60
N GLY A 423 28.11 -25.62 32.98
CA GLY A 423 26.77 -25.27 33.45
C GLY A 423 25.81 -24.99 32.29
N SER A 424 24.55 -24.75 32.63
CA SER A 424 23.50 -24.41 31.66
C SER A 424 22.90 -23.04 31.98
N LEU A 425 22.97 -22.13 31.01
CA LEU A 425 22.37 -20.81 31.09
C LEU A 425 21.01 -20.84 30.38
N ILE A 426 19.93 -20.64 31.14
CA ILE A 426 18.56 -20.59 30.62
C ILE A 426 18.15 -19.15 30.37
N SER A 427 17.95 -18.78 29.10
CA SER A 427 17.48 -17.45 28.71
C SER A 427 16.62 -17.46 27.45
N SER A 428 15.67 -16.54 27.35
CA SER A 428 14.83 -16.31 26.15
C SER A 428 14.25 -17.56 25.48
N GLY A 429 13.93 -18.59 26.28
CA GLY A 429 13.36 -19.85 25.80
C GLY A 429 14.38 -20.85 25.24
N GLY A 430 15.67 -20.57 25.31
CA GLY A 430 16.77 -21.48 25.01
C GLY A 430 17.54 -21.94 26.26
N SER A 431 18.32 -23.00 26.08
CA SER A 431 19.32 -23.50 27.04
C SER A 431 20.67 -23.47 26.37
N PHE A 432 21.59 -22.66 26.89
CA PHE A 432 22.90 -22.43 26.33
C PHE A 432 23.95 -23.12 27.22
N GLN A 433 24.82 -23.92 26.63
CA GLN A 433 25.94 -24.52 27.37
C GLN A 433 26.95 -23.43 27.73
N LEU A 434 27.39 -23.42 28.98
CA LEU A 434 28.36 -22.47 29.50
C LEU A 434 29.53 -23.24 30.11
N PHE A 435 30.74 -22.80 29.81
CA PHE A 435 31.98 -23.34 30.34
C PHE A 435 32.75 -22.21 31.02
N ALA A 436 32.98 -22.31 32.32
CA ALA A 436 33.82 -21.40 33.08
C ALA A 436 35.23 -21.98 33.21
N ASP A 437 36.26 -21.14 33.06
CA ASP A 437 37.64 -21.61 33.11
C ASP A 437 38.02 -22.22 34.46
N PRO A 438 38.25 -23.54 34.57
CA PRO A 438 38.64 -24.15 35.84
C PRO A 438 40.03 -23.69 36.33
N GLY A 439 40.84 -23.09 35.45
CA GLY A 439 42.15 -22.52 35.76
C GLY A 439 42.12 -21.17 36.49
N GLY A 440 40.94 -20.58 36.69
CA GLY A 440 40.79 -19.38 37.52
C GLY A 440 40.89 -18.05 36.78
N SER A 441 40.92 -18.01 35.43
CA SER A 441 41.07 -16.77 34.68
C SER A 441 39.85 -15.83 34.68
N ARG A 442 38.74 -16.25 35.31
CA ARG A 442 37.43 -15.55 35.36
C ARG A 442 36.85 -15.28 33.98
N LYS A 443 37.05 -16.23 33.07
CA LYS A 443 36.52 -16.19 31.71
C LYS A 443 35.53 -17.32 31.49
N ILE A 444 34.65 -17.13 30.53
CA ILE A 444 33.72 -18.15 30.08
C ILE A 444 33.78 -18.34 28.56
N ALA A 445 33.33 -19.51 28.12
CA ALA A 445 32.91 -19.82 26.76
C ALA A 445 31.43 -20.22 26.82
N VAL A 446 30.64 -19.81 25.83
CA VAL A 446 29.20 -20.06 25.81
C VAL A 446 28.80 -20.49 24.40
N ASP A 447 27.89 -21.46 24.30
CA ASP A 447 27.14 -21.77 23.07
C ASP A 447 26.21 -20.58 22.82
N GLN A 448 26.57 -19.69 21.90
CA GLN A 448 25.85 -18.45 21.67
C GLN A 448 24.71 -18.62 20.66
N THR A 449 24.71 -19.70 19.89
CA THR A 449 23.71 -20.00 18.85
C THR A 449 22.61 -20.96 19.30
N GLY A 450 22.76 -21.57 20.47
CA GLY A 450 21.81 -22.52 21.04
C GLY A 450 21.74 -23.85 20.30
N ASP A 451 22.78 -24.21 19.54
CA ASP A 451 22.83 -25.45 18.77
C ASP A 451 23.41 -26.64 19.56
N GLY A 452 23.85 -26.39 20.79
CA GLY A 452 24.40 -27.37 21.71
C GLY A 452 25.92 -27.52 21.61
N THR A 453 26.60 -26.70 20.81
CA THR A 453 28.06 -26.75 20.63
C THR A 453 28.71 -25.37 20.79
N VAL A 454 30.02 -25.37 21.04
CA VAL A 454 30.86 -24.17 21.09
C VAL A 454 31.98 -24.41 20.08
N ASP A 455 31.89 -23.79 18.91
CA ASP A 455 32.78 -24.15 17.78
C ASP A 455 33.28 -22.97 16.94
N GLY A 456 33.08 -21.75 17.45
CA GLY A 456 33.48 -20.52 16.78
C GLY A 456 32.41 -19.94 15.86
N THR A 457 31.21 -20.52 15.84
CA THR A 457 30.07 -19.97 15.10
C THR A 457 29.68 -18.58 15.63
N ARG A 458 29.21 -17.71 14.73
CA ARG A 458 28.73 -16.37 15.08
C ARG A 458 27.22 -16.40 15.34
N ALA A 459 26.81 -15.89 16.48
CA ALA A 459 25.41 -15.62 16.78
C ALA A 459 24.93 -14.39 16.00
N LYS A 460 23.85 -14.56 15.25
CA LYS A 460 23.11 -13.48 14.60
C LYS A 460 22.13 -12.87 15.60
N LEU A 461 21.91 -11.56 15.53
CA LEU A 461 20.90 -10.89 16.34
C LEU A 461 19.58 -10.86 15.57
N VAL A 462 18.57 -11.58 16.06
CA VAL A 462 17.24 -11.63 15.44
C VAL A 462 16.39 -10.52 16.03
N VAL A 463 16.07 -9.54 15.20
CA VAL A 463 15.30 -8.36 15.60
C VAL A 463 13.81 -8.56 15.32
N LEU A 464 12.99 -7.68 15.89
CA LEU A 464 11.56 -7.67 15.69
C LEU A 464 11.26 -7.47 14.20
N GLY A 465 10.44 -8.34 13.62
CA GLY A 465 10.24 -8.46 12.17
C GLY A 465 11.03 -9.58 11.50
N GLY A 466 11.93 -10.26 12.22
CA GLY A 466 12.61 -11.47 11.78
C GLY A 466 13.92 -11.22 11.01
N ALA A 467 14.26 -9.96 10.72
CA ALA A 467 15.55 -9.63 10.15
C ALA A 467 16.69 -10.02 11.10
N MET A 468 17.85 -10.31 10.52
CA MET A 468 19.05 -10.72 11.24
C MET A 468 20.12 -9.64 11.12
N LEU A 469 20.76 -9.30 12.24
CA LEU A 469 21.92 -8.42 12.28
C LEU A 469 23.17 -9.25 12.58
N GLU A 470 24.22 -9.06 11.79
CA GLU A 470 25.52 -9.71 11.98
C GLU A 470 26.57 -8.62 12.27
N PRO A 471 26.73 -8.22 13.55
CA PRO A 471 27.69 -7.17 13.91
C PRO A 471 29.12 -7.71 13.80
N SER A 472 30.04 -6.84 13.41
CA SER A 472 31.50 -7.05 13.45
C SER A 472 32.18 -5.77 13.97
N SER A 473 33.51 -5.75 14.06
CA SER A 473 34.23 -4.55 14.49
C SER A 473 34.23 -3.44 13.44
N SER A 474 34.06 -3.76 12.15
CA SER A 474 34.10 -2.77 11.06
C SER A 474 32.85 -2.75 10.20
N SER A 475 31.86 -3.59 10.50
CA SER A 475 30.60 -3.62 9.78
C SER A 475 29.42 -4.10 10.62
N LEU A 476 28.21 -3.79 10.17
CA LEU A 476 26.97 -4.41 10.58
C LEU A 476 26.25 -4.88 9.32
N VAL A 477 26.01 -6.18 9.20
CA VAL A 477 25.24 -6.73 8.08
C VAL A 477 23.79 -6.89 8.51
N LEU A 478 22.86 -6.22 7.82
CA LEU A 478 21.42 -6.49 7.89
C LEU A 478 21.09 -7.53 6.83
N ARG A 479 20.53 -8.67 7.25
CA ARG A 479 20.04 -9.72 6.37
C ARG A 479 18.54 -9.92 6.57
N ILE A 480 17.81 -9.96 5.46
CA ILE A 480 16.39 -10.26 5.41
C ILE A 480 16.25 -11.53 4.59
N ASP A 481 15.82 -12.59 5.25
CA ASP A 481 15.64 -13.90 4.64
C ASP A 481 14.47 -13.86 3.63
N GLU A 482 14.65 -14.47 2.47
CA GLU A 482 13.57 -14.60 1.49
C GLU A 482 12.35 -15.33 2.08
N ASP A 483 12.54 -16.25 3.04
CA ASP A 483 11.46 -16.99 3.69
C ASP A 483 10.50 -16.10 4.49
N LEU A 484 10.93 -14.88 4.86
CA LEU A 484 10.04 -13.89 5.47
C LEU A 484 8.99 -13.35 4.48
N PHE A 485 9.19 -13.59 3.17
CA PHE A 485 8.43 -13.04 2.05
C PHE A 485 8.07 -14.16 1.06
N ARG A 486 6.86 -14.72 1.15
CA ARG A 486 6.41 -15.84 0.31
C ARG A 486 6.10 -15.47 -1.16
N GLU A 487 6.87 -14.59 -1.77
CA GLU A 487 6.69 -14.18 -3.17
C GLU A 487 7.46 -15.10 -4.12
N SER A 488 6.86 -15.46 -5.26
CA SER A 488 7.53 -16.24 -6.31
C SER A 488 8.68 -15.50 -6.99
N ASP A 489 8.74 -14.18 -6.81
CA ASP A 489 9.62 -13.29 -7.57
C ASP A 489 10.86 -12.87 -6.77
N VAL A 490 10.92 -13.22 -5.48
CA VAL A 490 12.10 -13.08 -4.64
C VAL A 490 12.84 -14.42 -4.69
N THR A 491 14.06 -14.41 -5.24
CA THR A 491 14.86 -15.64 -5.43
C THR A 491 16.13 -15.64 -4.59
N SER A 492 16.29 -14.65 -3.71
CA SER A 492 17.43 -14.55 -2.81
C SER A 492 17.15 -13.60 -1.66
N ASP A 493 17.79 -13.88 -0.52
CA ASP A 493 17.89 -12.95 0.61
C ASP A 493 18.34 -11.55 0.20
N GLU A 494 17.85 -10.56 0.92
CA GLU A 494 18.41 -9.21 0.89
C GLU A 494 19.49 -9.04 1.96
N THR A 495 20.60 -8.45 1.55
CA THR A 495 21.71 -8.10 2.45
C THR A 495 22.11 -6.64 2.24
N VAL A 496 22.16 -5.87 3.32
CA VAL A 496 22.71 -4.51 3.36
C VAL A 496 23.86 -4.47 4.35
N THR A 497 25.05 -4.12 3.89
CA THR A 497 26.25 -4.00 4.74
C THR A 497 26.50 -2.55 5.09
N ILE A 498 26.42 -2.23 6.37
CA ILE A 498 26.80 -0.93 6.93
C ILE A 498 28.25 -1.02 7.35
N THR A 499 29.09 -0.08 6.93
CA THR A 499 30.54 -0.09 7.24
C THR A 499 30.91 1.04 8.19
N PHE A 500 31.74 0.71 9.18
CA PHE A 500 32.35 1.67 10.09
C PHE A 500 33.79 1.94 9.66
N THR A 501 34.18 3.21 9.58
CA THR A 501 35.55 3.60 9.21
C THR A 501 36.11 4.63 10.18
N ASN A 502 37.38 4.47 10.56
CA ASN A 502 38.12 5.49 11.31
C ASN A 502 38.48 6.65 10.37
N ASN A 503 37.97 7.83 10.66
CA ASN A 503 38.29 9.09 9.99
C ASN A 503 38.90 10.05 11.01
N ASN A 504 40.23 10.01 11.14
CA ASN A 504 41.02 10.93 11.98
C ASN A 504 40.59 11.00 13.46
N GLY A 505 40.18 9.87 14.05
CA GLY A 505 39.75 9.81 15.46
C GLY A 505 38.24 9.75 15.65
N ASP A 506 37.47 9.97 14.59
CA ASP A 506 36.02 9.76 14.58
C ASP A 506 35.65 8.48 13.82
N ILE A 507 34.52 7.88 14.17
CA ILE A 507 33.91 6.77 13.45
C ILE A 507 32.87 7.34 12.50
N ASP A 508 33.11 7.16 11.20
CA ASP A 508 32.12 7.42 10.17
C ASP A 508 31.34 6.15 9.83
N VAL A 509 30.08 6.32 9.45
CA VAL A 509 29.16 5.25 9.05
C VAL A 509 28.75 5.45 7.61
N SER A 510 29.07 4.46 6.78
CA SER A 510 28.71 4.44 5.37
C SER A 510 27.75 3.30 5.07
N ILE A 511 26.68 3.62 4.34
CA ILE A 511 25.75 2.65 3.75
C ILE A 511 25.95 2.75 2.24
N PRO A 512 26.62 1.77 1.61
CA PRO A 512 26.89 1.83 0.18
C PRO A 512 25.57 1.73 -0.60
N SER A 513 25.40 2.61 -1.58
CA SER A 513 24.33 2.45 -2.57
C SER A 513 24.54 1.14 -3.33
N THR A 514 23.53 0.29 -3.36
CA THR A 514 23.52 -0.96 -4.12
C THR A 514 22.59 -0.84 -5.33
N SER A 515 22.42 -1.92 -6.09
CA SER A 515 21.37 -1.98 -7.12
C SER A 515 19.97 -1.95 -6.52
N THR A 516 19.81 -2.36 -5.25
CA THR A 516 18.53 -2.53 -4.56
C THR A 516 18.22 -1.41 -3.57
N LEU A 517 19.24 -0.71 -3.06
CA LEU A 517 19.11 0.40 -2.12
C LEU A 517 19.85 1.62 -2.66
N ARG A 518 19.11 2.71 -2.86
CA ARG A 518 19.67 4.03 -3.16
C ARG A 518 19.21 5.02 -2.10
N LEU A 519 20.18 5.62 -1.42
CA LEU A 519 19.90 6.71 -0.48
C LEU A 519 19.88 8.03 -1.25
N GLN A 520 18.80 8.79 -1.11
CA GLN A 520 18.61 10.12 -1.68
C GLN A 520 18.50 11.14 -0.56
N ARG A 521 19.21 12.25 -0.69
CA ARG A 521 19.15 13.35 0.28
C ARG A 521 17.86 14.12 0.07
N GLY A 522 17.07 14.27 1.13
CA GLY A 522 15.86 15.06 1.16
C GLY A 522 16.14 16.54 1.43
N SER A 523 15.08 17.36 1.33
CA SER A 523 15.05 18.78 1.67
C SER A 523 15.32 19.09 3.16
N ASP A 524 15.22 18.08 4.02
CA ASP A 524 15.55 18.14 5.44
C ASP A 524 16.97 17.62 5.75
N ASP A 525 17.81 17.54 4.71
CA ASP A 525 19.19 17.07 4.74
C ASP A 525 19.39 15.60 5.14
N LEU A 526 18.31 14.88 5.43
CA LEU A 526 18.34 13.45 5.71
C LEU A 526 18.44 12.64 4.42
N LYS A 527 19.33 11.65 4.39
CA LYS A 527 19.39 10.65 3.33
C LYS A 527 18.40 9.53 3.61
N ARG A 528 17.48 9.26 2.69
CA ARG A 528 16.48 8.20 2.80
C ARG A 528 16.53 7.25 1.63
N GLY A 529 16.25 5.98 1.88
CA GLY A 529 16.06 4.98 0.83
C GLY A 529 15.25 3.81 1.34
N ILE A 530 14.63 3.08 0.44
CA ILE A 530 13.86 1.88 0.76
C ILE A 530 14.44 0.70 0.00
N THR A 531 14.49 -0.45 0.65
CA THR A 531 14.90 -1.69 0.00
C THR A 531 13.73 -2.40 -0.70
N PRO A 532 13.97 -3.40 -1.58
CA PRO A 532 12.91 -4.19 -2.19
C PRO A 532 12.04 -4.92 -1.16
N PHE A 533 12.61 -5.31 -0.02
CA PHE A 533 11.86 -5.92 1.09
C PHE A 533 11.19 -4.87 2.00
N GLY A 534 11.30 -3.59 1.68
CA GLY A 534 10.57 -2.52 2.35
C GLY A 534 11.23 -1.97 3.62
N VAL A 535 12.51 -2.24 3.85
CA VAL A 535 13.26 -1.61 4.94
C VAL A 535 13.55 -0.17 4.56
N ILE A 536 13.12 0.76 5.41
CA ILE A 536 13.38 2.19 5.21
C ILE A 536 14.63 2.57 5.99
N PHE A 537 15.64 3.03 5.26
CA PHE A 537 16.84 3.63 5.80
C PHE A 537 16.65 5.13 5.93
N THR A 538 17.03 5.69 7.07
CA THR A 538 17.20 7.12 7.29
C THR A 538 18.59 7.35 7.87
N VAL A 539 19.37 8.20 7.20
CA VAL A 539 20.73 8.56 7.60
C VAL A 539 20.79 10.08 7.75
N ASP A 540 21.17 10.53 8.94
CA ASP A 540 21.57 11.90 9.22
C ASP A 540 23.09 11.95 9.21
N ASP A 541 23.67 12.38 8.10
CA ASP A 541 25.13 12.50 7.91
C ASP A 541 25.63 13.95 7.99
N ASP A 542 24.76 14.89 8.33
CA ASP A 542 25.13 16.29 8.57
C ASP A 542 25.63 16.50 10.00
N ASN A 543 25.21 15.62 10.91
CA ASN A 543 25.79 15.50 12.23
C ASN A 543 26.93 14.48 12.16
N ALA A 544 28.17 14.91 12.37
CA ALA A 544 29.29 14.01 12.62
C ALA A 544 29.37 13.75 14.13
N PRO A 545 29.25 12.50 14.59
CA PRO A 545 29.03 11.25 13.85
C PRO A 545 27.57 10.99 13.38
N SER A 546 27.42 10.30 12.24
CA SER A 546 26.15 10.07 11.56
C SER A 546 25.15 9.25 12.40
N LEU A 547 23.87 9.60 12.39
CA LEU A 547 22.80 8.77 12.97
C LEU A 547 22.16 7.91 11.88
N VAL A 548 22.11 6.59 12.08
CA VAL A 548 21.43 5.67 11.16
C VAL A 548 20.21 5.04 11.84
N SER A 549 19.09 5.06 11.15
CA SER A 549 17.87 4.35 11.51
C SER A 549 17.43 3.43 10.37
N MET A 550 16.96 2.23 10.76
CA MET A 550 16.39 1.22 9.89
C MET A 550 15.02 0.84 10.43
N ASP A 551 13.95 1.12 9.66
CA ASP A 551 12.59 0.69 9.99
C ASP A 551 12.29 -0.63 9.29
N ILE A 552 12.28 -1.72 10.07
CA ILE A 552 12.17 -3.09 9.55
C ILE A 552 10.69 -3.53 9.56
N PRO A 553 10.13 -4.01 8.43
CA PRO A 553 8.75 -4.49 8.42
C PRO A 553 8.57 -5.70 9.36
N ARG A 554 7.39 -5.82 10.00
CA ARG A 554 7.06 -6.90 10.97
C ARG A 554 6.90 -8.31 10.37
N GLY A 555 7.29 -8.49 9.11
CA GLY A 555 7.03 -9.67 8.30
C GLY A 555 5.75 -9.55 7.48
N GLN A 556 5.56 -10.49 6.54
CA GLN A 556 4.31 -10.68 5.83
C GLN A 556 3.21 -10.98 6.88
N ARG A 557 2.19 -10.12 6.98
CA ARG A 557 0.99 -10.48 7.76
C ARG A 557 0.35 -11.68 7.09
N GLY A 558 0.66 -12.88 7.56
CA GLY A 558 -0.07 -14.08 7.25
C GLY A 558 -1.53 -13.88 7.68
N ALA A 559 -2.39 -13.56 6.73
CA ALA A 559 -3.81 -13.72 6.94
C ALA A 559 -4.08 -15.21 7.15
N THR A 560 -4.70 -15.55 8.27
CA THR A 560 -5.38 -16.83 8.41
C THR A 560 -6.40 -16.92 7.27
N VAL A 561 -6.32 -18.03 6.54
CA VAL A 561 -7.08 -18.36 5.33
C VAL A 561 -8.57 -18.06 5.47
N THR A 562 -9.11 -17.24 4.57
CA THR A 562 -10.46 -17.45 4.00
C THR A 562 -10.47 -16.94 2.53
N VAL A 563 -10.38 -17.91 1.61
CA VAL A 563 -10.57 -17.99 0.14
C VAL A 563 -10.96 -16.71 -0.68
N THR A 564 -9.94 -16.12 -1.36
CA THR A 564 -9.79 -15.66 -2.79
C THR A 564 -10.86 -14.76 -3.51
N PRO A 565 -10.51 -13.86 -4.49
CA PRO A 565 -9.34 -13.93 -5.38
C PRO A 565 -8.43 -12.70 -5.63
N SER A 566 -7.17 -13.05 -5.93
CA SER A 566 -5.99 -12.28 -6.36
C SER A 566 -5.61 -11.03 -5.55
N LEU A 567 -5.00 -11.24 -4.39
CA LEU A 567 -4.19 -10.21 -3.73
C LEU A 567 -2.73 -10.63 -3.84
N SER A 568 -1.90 -9.74 -4.38
CA SER A 568 -0.47 -9.98 -4.56
C SER A 568 0.18 -10.25 -3.20
N THR A 569 1.03 -11.27 -3.17
CA THR A 569 1.67 -11.83 -1.98
C THR A 569 2.77 -10.94 -1.41
N ARG A 570 2.78 -9.63 -1.71
CA ARG A 570 3.97 -8.83 -1.52
C ARG A 570 4.26 -8.49 -0.05
N GLY A 571 5.41 -8.88 0.47
CA GLY A 571 5.78 -8.72 1.88
C GLY A 571 6.26 -7.31 2.26
N GLN A 572 6.09 -6.34 1.37
CA GLN A 572 6.45 -4.94 1.61
C GLN A 572 5.55 -4.29 2.67
N ARG A 573 6.01 -3.16 3.25
CA ARG A 573 5.12 -2.29 4.03
C ARG A 573 3.90 -1.96 3.16
N GLN A 574 2.72 -2.30 3.65
CA GLN A 574 1.48 -2.02 2.95
C GLN A 574 0.98 -0.64 3.34
N GLY A 575 0.76 0.20 2.34
CA GLY A 575 0.02 1.44 2.47
C GLY A 575 -1.47 1.18 2.60
N PHE A 576 -2.18 2.23 3.00
CA PHE A 576 -3.62 2.29 2.92
C PHE A 576 -4.08 3.66 2.41
N VAL A 577 -5.26 3.68 1.83
CA VAL A 577 -5.95 4.87 1.35
C VAL A 577 -7.32 4.92 1.99
N VAL A 578 -7.69 6.07 2.53
CA VAL A 578 -9.01 6.31 3.10
C VAL A 578 -9.82 7.12 2.10
N VAL A 579 -10.97 6.60 1.69
CA VAL A 579 -11.92 7.33 0.84
C VAL A 579 -13.09 7.71 1.72
N THR A 580 -13.36 9.00 1.85
CA THR A 580 -14.35 9.51 2.78
C THR A 580 -15.25 10.56 2.14
N THR A 581 -16.53 10.57 2.51
CA THR A 581 -17.51 11.63 2.27
C THR A 581 -17.77 12.46 3.54
N GLU A 582 -16.97 12.25 4.60
CA GLU A 582 -17.07 12.90 5.90
C GLU A 582 -15.72 13.53 6.33
N ARG A 583 -14.94 14.09 5.39
CA ARG A 583 -13.59 14.65 5.60
C ARG A 583 -13.39 15.43 6.89
N GLN A 584 -14.39 16.23 7.30
CA GLN A 584 -14.32 17.05 8.52
C GLN A 584 -14.07 16.22 9.79
N ARG A 585 -14.49 14.95 9.85
CA ARG A 585 -14.25 14.05 10.99
C ARG A 585 -12.79 13.62 11.13
N PHE A 586 -11.99 13.73 10.06
CA PHE A 586 -10.57 13.37 10.05
C PHE A 586 -9.63 14.55 10.30
N LEU A 587 -10.16 15.77 10.23
CA LEU A 587 -9.40 17.01 10.50
C LEU A 587 -9.54 17.47 11.96
N GLN A 588 -10.42 16.84 12.73
CA GLN A 588 -10.59 17.02 14.16
C GLN A 588 -9.82 15.94 14.90
#